data_AF-A0A067JLW7-F1
#
_entry.id   AF-A0A067JLW7-F1
#
_cell.length_a   1.000
_cell.length_b   1.000
_cell.length_c   1.000
_cell.angle_alpha   90.00
_cell.angle_beta   90.00
_cell.angle_gamma   90.00
#
_symmetry.space_group_name_H-M   'P 1'
#
loop_
_entity.id
_entity.type
_entity.pdbx_description
1 polymer ?
#
loop_
_entity_poly.entity_id
_entity_poly.type
_entity_poly.pdbx_seq_one_letter_code
_entity_poly.pdbx_strand_id
1 'polypeptide(L)'
;MTPTDFSIISGIPFGIRPIELYNDWRTEISPDRMVELIGIDLPRIVGPGSTTPVLSVSRCWLSLQAPDIYARYRQGELTATQVARFTLLLLFASTFWSNRKEKFNPSILKSLENLAHLEEYDWAGAILSHMYDDMCDLSQGHCKLSGTYYFWEVM
;
A
#
# COMPACT_ATOMS: atom_id res chain seq x y z
N MET A 1 -3.52 -16.09 -16.98
CA MET A 1 -4.73 -15.28 -16.78
C MET A 1 -4.34 -13.84 -17.05
N THR A 2 -5.11 -13.10 -17.84
CA THR A 2 -4.84 -11.67 -18.07
C THR A 2 -5.51 -10.81 -16.99
N PRO A 3 -5.08 -9.55 -16.78
CA PRO A 3 -5.78 -8.61 -15.90
C PRO A 3 -7.26 -8.43 -16.27
N THR A 4 -7.59 -8.44 -17.57
CA THR A 4 -8.97 -8.41 -18.06
C THR A 4 -9.77 -9.63 -17.61
N ASP A 5 -9.20 -10.84 -17.76
CA ASP A 5 -9.87 -12.07 -17.30
C ASP A 5 -10.09 -12.05 -15.78
N PHE A 6 -9.08 -11.60 -15.03
CA PHE A 6 -9.15 -11.50 -13.57
C PHE A 6 -10.21 -10.48 -13.13
N SER A 7 -10.31 -9.35 -13.81
CA SER A 7 -11.34 -8.32 -13.57
C SER A 7 -12.75 -8.87 -13.76
N ILE A 8 -12.98 -9.62 -14.85
CA ILE A 8 -14.28 -10.25 -15.13
C ILE A 8 -14.69 -11.23 -14.02
N ILE A 9 -13.74 -12.01 -13.51
CA ILE A 9 -14.00 -13.04 -12.48
C ILE A 9 -14.20 -12.42 -11.10
N SER A 10 -13.37 -11.44 -10.74
CA SER A 10 -13.34 -10.87 -9.38
C SER A 10 -14.25 -9.66 -9.20
N GLY A 11 -14.70 -9.03 -10.29
CA GLY A 11 -15.38 -7.73 -10.26
C GLY A 11 -14.46 -6.56 -9.93
N ILE A 12 -13.15 -6.77 -9.80
CA ILE A 12 -12.17 -5.72 -9.51
C ILE A 12 -11.94 -4.89 -10.78
N PRO A 13 -11.93 -3.54 -10.71
CA PRO A 13 -11.76 -2.70 -11.90
C PRO A 13 -10.42 -2.92 -12.63
N PHE A 14 -10.51 -3.05 -13.96
CA PHE A 14 -9.37 -2.98 -14.88
C PHE A 14 -9.33 -1.57 -15.50
N GLY A 15 -8.32 -0.80 -15.13
CA GLY A 15 -8.18 0.60 -15.46
C GLY A 15 -7.10 0.88 -16.50
N ILE A 16 -7.01 2.13 -16.96
CA ILE A 16 -6.02 2.58 -17.93
C ILE A 16 -4.75 3.15 -17.27
N ARG A 17 -4.80 3.45 -15.98
CA ARG A 17 -3.67 3.99 -15.23
C ARG A 17 -2.94 2.87 -14.49
N PRO A 18 -1.62 2.72 -14.67
CA PRO A 18 -0.86 1.76 -13.88
C PRO A 18 -0.78 2.20 -12.42
N ILE A 19 -0.75 1.23 -11.52
CA ILE A 19 -0.48 1.44 -10.10
C ILE A 19 1.01 1.30 -9.84
N GLU A 20 1.61 2.29 -9.17
CA GLU A 20 3.01 2.21 -8.80
C GLU A 20 3.20 1.34 -7.56
N LEU A 21 3.86 0.19 -7.74
CA LEU A 21 4.03 -0.82 -6.68
C LEU A 21 5.47 -0.89 -6.13
N TYR A 22 6.49 -0.61 -6.94
CA TYR A 22 7.87 -1.01 -6.60
C TYR A 22 8.86 0.14 -6.36
N ASN A 23 8.52 1.39 -6.68
CA ASN A 23 9.44 2.52 -6.53
C ASN A 23 9.48 3.06 -5.09
N ASP A 24 10.65 3.53 -4.61
CA ASP A 24 10.75 4.21 -3.31
C ASP A 24 10.30 5.67 -3.42
N TRP A 25 8.99 5.85 -3.40
CA TRP A 25 8.35 7.16 -3.43
C TRP A 25 8.88 8.13 -2.36
N ARG A 26 9.44 7.65 -1.23
CA ARG A 26 10.02 8.51 -0.18
C ARG A 26 11.32 9.21 -0.59
N THR A 27 11.99 8.74 -1.64
CA THR A 27 13.14 9.45 -2.22
C THR A 27 12.70 10.66 -3.05
N GLU A 28 11.45 10.64 -3.53
CA GLU A 28 10.88 11.69 -4.40
C GLU A 28 10.10 12.74 -3.61
N ILE A 29 9.61 12.41 -2.39
CA ILE A 29 8.81 13.33 -1.58
C ILE A 29 9.46 13.71 -0.23
N SER A 30 9.35 15.00 0.11
CA SER A 30 9.80 15.54 1.40
C SER A 30 8.92 15.05 2.56
N PRO A 31 9.42 15.03 3.81
CA PRO A 31 8.62 14.79 5.00
C PRO A 31 7.39 15.71 5.08
N ASP A 32 7.57 16.99 4.78
CA ASP A 32 6.47 17.97 4.82
C ASP A 32 5.37 17.63 3.82
N ARG A 33 5.74 17.19 2.60
CA ARG A 33 4.77 16.73 1.60
C ARG A 33 4.04 15.48 2.06
N MET A 34 4.71 14.57 2.78
CA MET A 34 4.06 13.39 3.35
C MET A 34 3.01 13.77 4.39
N VAL A 35 3.34 14.69 5.31
CA VAL A 35 2.39 15.21 6.31
C VAL A 35 1.22 15.91 5.62
N GLU A 36 1.47 16.65 4.53
CA GLU A 36 0.39 17.27 3.75
C GLU A 36 -0.54 16.22 3.13
N LEU A 37 0.00 15.11 2.61
CA LEU A 37 -0.78 14.07 1.95
C LEU A 37 -1.64 13.23 2.92
N ILE A 38 -1.06 12.78 4.04
CA ILE A 38 -1.68 11.79 4.94
C ILE A 38 -1.77 12.21 6.41
N GLY A 39 -1.29 13.42 6.77
CA GLY A 39 -1.37 13.96 8.13
C GLY A 39 -0.23 13.55 9.07
N ILE A 40 0.67 12.67 8.63
CA ILE A 40 1.85 12.17 9.36
C ILE A 40 3.04 11.97 8.41
N ASP A 41 4.26 12.02 8.94
CA ASP A 41 5.44 11.55 8.21
C ASP A 41 5.60 10.03 8.39
N LEU A 42 6.11 9.36 7.36
CA LEU A 42 6.37 7.92 7.40
C LEU A 42 7.78 7.63 7.93
N PRO A 43 7.99 6.52 8.67
CA PRO A 43 9.30 6.18 9.18
C PRO A 43 10.33 5.97 8.06
N ARG A 44 11.46 6.68 8.15
CA ARG A 44 12.62 6.53 7.25
C ARG A 44 13.72 5.72 7.92
N ILE A 45 13.45 4.45 8.24
CA ILE A 45 14.42 3.59 8.93
C ILE A 45 15.57 3.26 7.99
N VAL A 46 16.79 3.63 8.36
CA VAL A 46 18.03 3.22 7.68
C VAL A 46 18.60 2.01 8.43
N GLY A 47 18.81 0.89 7.72
CA GLY A 47 19.33 -0.33 8.33
C GLY A 47 20.82 -0.20 8.70
N PRO A 48 21.33 -0.98 9.68
CA PRO A 48 22.76 -1.01 9.99
C PRO A 48 23.57 -1.37 8.74
N GLY A 49 24.49 -0.51 8.32
CA GLY A 49 25.35 -0.73 7.15
C GLY A 49 24.74 -0.39 5.79
N SER A 50 23.54 0.20 5.74
CA SER A 50 22.92 0.70 4.50
C SER A 50 22.83 2.23 4.51
N THR A 51 23.02 2.88 3.37
CA THR A 51 22.74 4.31 3.17
C THR A 51 21.34 4.56 2.60
N THR A 52 20.68 3.52 2.10
CA THR A 52 19.32 3.58 1.54
C THR A 52 18.28 3.24 2.61
N PRO A 53 17.24 4.07 2.79
CA PRO A 53 16.17 3.75 3.73
C PRO A 53 15.46 2.45 3.33
N VAL A 54 15.00 1.69 4.32
CA VAL A 54 14.23 0.46 4.10
C VAL A 54 12.94 0.84 3.37
N LEU A 55 12.69 0.21 2.22
CA LEU A 55 11.56 0.49 1.32
C LEU A 55 10.17 0.18 1.90
N SER A 56 10.11 -0.48 3.05
CA SER A 56 8.86 -0.94 3.65
C SER A 56 8.58 -0.32 5.01
N VAL A 57 7.32 0.02 5.26
CA VAL A 57 6.79 0.53 6.52
C VAL A 57 6.06 -0.59 7.26
N SER A 58 6.14 -0.60 8.58
CA SER A 58 5.39 -1.58 9.38
C SER A 58 3.90 -1.26 9.41
N ARG A 59 3.05 -2.24 9.10
CA ARG A 59 1.61 -2.18 9.28
C ARG A 59 1.23 -1.95 10.74
N CYS A 60 1.94 -2.58 11.67
CA CYS A 60 1.70 -2.39 13.10
C CYS A 60 1.94 -0.92 13.51
N TRP A 61 3.06 -0.34 13.08
CA TRP A 61 3.34 1.07 13.31
C TRP A 61 2.25 1.97 12.73
N LEU A 62 1.81 1.71 11.49
CA LEU A 62 0.76 2.49 10.84
C LEU A 62 -0.58 2.37 11.60
N SER A 63 -0.93 1.17 12.04
CA SER A 63 -2.15 0.90 12.81
C SER A 63 -2.17 1.66 14.14
N LEU A 64 -1.00 1.81 14.80
CA LEU A 64 -0.86 2.57 16.04
C LEU A 64 -1.09 4.08 15.84
N GLN A 65 -0.91 4.61 14.64
CA GLN A 65 -1.19 6.03 14.35
C GLN A 65 -2.68 6.32 14.16
N ALA A 66 -3.49 5.30 13.84
CA ALA A 66 -4.87 5.50 13.42
C ALA A 66 -5.75 6.22 14.45
N PRO A 67 -5.71 5.89 15.77
CA PRO A 67 -6.51 6.60 16.76
C PRO A 67 -6.23 8.10 16.83
N ASP A 68 -4.95 8.49 16.71
CA ASP A 68 -4.51 9.89 16.74
C ASP A 68 -4.96 10.63 15.48
N ILE A 69 -4.75 10.05 14.29
CA ILE A 69 -5.23 10.63 13.02
C ILE A 69 -6.73 10.91 13.06
N TYR A 70 -7.53 9.95 13.51
CA TYR A 70 -8.98 10.12 13.59
C TYR A 70 -9.39 11.11 14.69
N ALA A 71 -8.62 11.25 15.76
CA ALA A 71 -8.85 12.29 16.78
C ALA A 71 -8.56 13.69 16.23
N ARG A 72 -7.43 13.89 15.58
CA ARG A 72 -7.01 15.15 14.96
C ARG A 72 -7.99 15.62 13.88
N TYR A 73 -8.54 14.69 13.10
CA TYR A 73 -9.64 14.99 12.19
C TYR A 73 -10.89 15.52 12.91
N ARG A 74 -11.32 14.86 14.00
CA ARG A 74 -12.47 15.31 14.80
C ARG A 74 -12.25 16.68 15.43
N GLN A 75 -11.00 17.06 15.66
CA GLN A 75 -10.59 18.38 16.16
C GLN A 75 -10.46 19.45 15.05
N GLY A 76 -10.59 19.06 13.78
CA GLY A 76 -10.46 19.96 12.63
C GLY A 76 -9.01 20.25 12.21
N GLU A 77 -8.04 19.50 12.74
CA GLU A 77 -6.61 19.66 12.41
C GLU A 77 -6.22 19.00 11.09
N LEU A 78 -6.99 18.00 10.64
CA LEU A 78 -6.77 17.28 9.39
C LEU A 78 -7.98 17.42 8.48
N THR A 79 -7.72 17.38 7.17
CA THR A 79 -8.76 17.38 6.14
C THR A 79 -9.34 15.99 5.93
N ALA A 80 -10.57 15.91 5.43
CA ALA A 80 -11.20 14.63 5.07
C ALA A 80 -10.36 13.85 4.04
N THR A 81 -9.71 14.54 3.10
CA THR A 81 -8.87 13.92 2.09
C THR A 81 -7.60 13.31 2.68
N GLN A 82 -6.95 13.97 3.65
CA GLN A 82 -5.80 13.40 4.36
C GLN A 82 -6.18 12.11 5.09
N VAL A 83 -7.31 12.13 5.80
CA VAL A 83 -7.81 10.95 6.52
C VAL A 83 -8.18 9.84 5.54
N ALA A 84 -8.83 10.16 4.42
CA ALA A 84 -9.18 9.17 3.41
C ALA A 84 -7.93 8.46 2.84
N ARG A 85 -6.86 9.22 2.52
CA ARG A 85 -5.60 8.62 2.06
C ARG A 85 -4.95 7.74 3.13
N PHE A 86 -4.94 8.19 4.38
CA PHE A 86 -4.44 7.38 5.49
C PHE A 86 -5.23 6.08 5.67
N THR A 87 -6.57 6.16 5.64
CA THR A 87 -7.44 4.99 5.77
C THR A 87 -7.26 4.02 4.62
N LEU A 88 -7.14 4.50 3.38
CA LEU A 88 -6.85 3.67 2.21
C LEU A 88 -5.48 3.00 2.35
N LEU A 89 -4.44 3.73 2.76
CA LEU A 89 -3.12 3.17 3.01
C LEU A 89 -3.16 2.07 4.07
N LEU A 90 -3.89 2.29 5.17
CA LEU A 90 -4.07 1.30 6.24
C LEU A 90 -4.81 0.06 5.74
N LEU A 91 -5.85 0.25 4.91
CA LEU A 91 -6.59 -0.85 4.30
C LEU A 91 -5.66 -1.70 3.43
N PHE A 92 -4.94 -1.08 2.48
CA PHE A 92 -4.00 -1.80 1.60
C PHE A 92 -2.89 -2.51 2.38
N ALA A 93 -2.37 -1.87 3.42
CA ALA A 93 -1.41 -2.50 4.32
C ALA A 93 -2.01 -3.70 5.06
N SER A 94 -3.31 -3.69 5.38
CA SER A 94 -3.96 -4.76 6.14
C SER A 94 -4.43 -5.97 5.32
N THR A 95 -4.74 -5.78 4.04
CA THR A 95 -5.39 -6.83 3.23
C THR A 95 -4.47 -7.46 2.20
N PHE A 96 -3.71 -6.64 1.46
CA PHE A 96 -3.10 -7.10 0.21
C PHE A 96 -1.58 -6.93 0.16
N TRP A 97 -1.01 -5.90 0.80
CA TRP A 97 0.38 -5.51 0.56
C TRP A 97 1.35 -5.72 1.73
N SER A 98 0.90 -6.35 2.84
CA SER A 98 1.81 -6.73 3.92
C SER A 98 2.42 -8.12 3.68
N ASN A 99 3.74 -8.20 3.80
CA ASN A 99 4.44 -9.49 3.90
C ASN A 99 4.26 -10.13 5.29
N ARG A 100 4.72 -11.38 5.48
CA ARG A 100 4.75 -12.06 6.81
C ARG A 100 5.37 -11.24 7.96
N LYS A 101 6.25 -10.27 7.65
CA LYS A 101 6.89 -9.42 8.64
C LYS A 101 6.06 -8.18 8.96
N GLU A 102 4.81 -8.13 8.49
CA GLU A 102 3.89 -7.01 8.68
C GLU A 102 4.45 -5.71 8.11
N LYS A 103 5.11 -5.79 6.95
CA LYS A 103 5.67 -4.63 6.24
C LYS A 103 5.14 -4.53 4.82
N PHE A 104 4.88 -3.31 4.37
CA PHE A 104 4.37 -2.99 3.03
C PHE A 104 5.15 -1.83 2.41
N ASN A 105 5.17 -1.73 1.07
CA ASN A 105 5.75 -0.57 0.37
C ASN A 105 4.68 0.54 0.25
N PRO A 106 4.93 1.77 0.75
CA PRO A 106 3.98 2.88 0.65
C PRO A 106 3.93 3.54 -0.73
N SER A 107 4.62 3.01 -1.75
CA SER A 107 4.59 3.45 -3.16
C SER A 107 3.18 3.71 -3.71
N ILE A 108 2.20 2.94 -3.26
CA ILE A 108 0.77 3.10 -3.58
C ILE A 108 0.24 4.52 -3.30
N LEU A 109 0.87 5.28 -2.40
CA LEU A 109 0.50 6.67 -2.10
C LEU A 109 0.60 7.60 -3.32
N LYS A 110 1.48 7.33 -4.29
CA LYS A 110 1.49 7.98 -5.62
C LYS A 110 0.09 8.00 -6.22
N SER A 111 -0.49 6.80 -6.28
CA SER A 111 -1.77 6.56 -6.91
C SER A 111 -2.92 7.18 -6.10
N LEU A 112 -2.70 7.42 -4.80
CA LEU A 112 -3.68 8.04 -3.89
C LEU A 112 -3.56 9.56 -3.80
N GLU A 113 -2.58 10.19 -4.46
CA GLU A 113 -2.41 11.65 -4.42
C GLU A 113 -3.66 12.35 -4.96
N ASN A 114 -4.18 11.92 -6.11
CA ASN A 114 -5.45 12.38 -6.65
C ASN A 114 -6.51 11.28 -6.59
N LEU A 115 -7.36 11.35 -5.55
CA LEU A 115 -8.44 10.40 -5.34
C LEU A 115 -9.53 10.44 -6.42
N ALA A 116 -9.58 11.48 -7.27
CA ALA A 116 -10.51 11.54 -8.40
C ALA A 116 -10.22 10.45 -9.45
N HIS A 117 -8.98 9.96 -9.53
CA HIS A 117 -8.58 8.93 -10.48
C HIS A 117 -8.68 7.51 -9.90
N LEU A 118 -9.26 7.32 -8.71
CA LEU A 118 -9.28 6.02 -8.04
C LEU A 118 -9.90 4.92 -8.92
N GLU A 119 -10.93 5.25 -9.70
CA GLU A 119 -11.61 4.34 -10.61
C GLU A 119 -10.86 4.11 -11.93
N GLU A 120 -9.90 4.97 -12.27
CA GLU A 120 -9.13 4.88 -13.51
C GLU A 120 -7.90 3.96 -13.38
N TYR A 121 -7.55 3.56 -12.15
CA TYR A 121 -6.40 2.70 -11.88
C TYR A 121 -6.67 1.22 -12.15
N ASP A 122 -5.64 0.54 -12.66
CA ASP A 122 -5.63 -0.89 -12.89
C ASP A 122 -5.43 -1.69 -11.59
N TRP A 123 -6.49 -1.77 -10.79
CA TRP A 123 -6.52 -2.56 -9.56
C TRP A 123 -6.42 -4.06 -9.85
N ALA A 124 -7.08 -4.52 -10.91
CA ALA A 124 -7.06 -5.92 -11.33
C ALA A 124 -5.63 -6.36 -11.68
N GLY A 125 -4.92 -5.59 -12.50
CA GLY A 125 -3.53 -5.86 -12.86
C GLY A 125 -2.57 -5.78 -11.68
N ALA A 126 -2.74 -4.78 -10.79
CA ALA A 126 -1.90 -4.65 -9.60
C ALA A 126 -2.04 -5.84 -8.64
N ILE A 127 -3.28 -6.27 -8.36
CA ILE A 127 -3.54 -7.42 -7.49
C ILE A 127 -3.04 -8.71 -8.15
N LEU A 128 -3.33 -8.90 -9.44
CA LEU A 128 -2.89 -10.07 -10.18
C LEU A 128 -1.35 -10.17 -10.23
N SER A 129 -0.65 -9.05 -10.46
CA SER A 129 0.82 -9.00 -10.43
C SER A 129 1.35 -9.41 -9.06
N HIS A 130 0.75 -8.88 -7.98
CA HIS A 130 1.18 -9.21 -6.63
C HIS A 130 0.95 -10.69 -6.29
N MET A 131 -0.17 -11.26 -6.73
CA MET A 131 -0.44 -12.70 -6.61
C MET A 131 0.60 -13.54 -7.35
N TYR A 132 1.01 -13.14 -8.56
CA TYR A 132 2.05 -13.84 -9.31
C TYR A 132 3.41 -13.76 -8.62
N ASP A 133 3.77 -12.62 -8.03
CA ASP A 133 4.99 -12.48 -7.22
C ASP A 133 4.98 -13.46 -6.02
N ASP A 134 3.87 -13.51 -5.27
CA ASP A 134 3.71 -14.42 -4.13
C ASP A 134 3.85 -15.89 -4.54
N MET A 135 3.20 -16.27 -5.65
CA MET A 135 3.29 -17.64 -6.19
C MET A 135 4.70 -17.98 -6.68
N CYS A 136 5.40 -17.03 -7.31
CA CYS A 136 6.79 -17.20 -7.73
C CYS A 136 7.69 -17.42 -6.51
N ASP A 137 7.59 -16.58 -5.48
CA ASP A 137 8.35 -16.69 -4.24
C ASP A 137 8.12 -18.06 -3.58
N LEU A 138 6.86 -18.51 -3.50
CA LEU A 138 6.49 -19.85 -3.01
C LEU A 138 7.16 -20.97 -3.80
N SER A 139 7.06 -20.93 -5.13
CA SER A 139 7.61 -21.97 -6.01
C SER A 139 9.14 -22.10 -5.89
N GLN A 140 9.83 -21.00 -5.61
CA GLN A 140 11.28 -20.95 -5.45
C GLN A 140 11.73 -21.36 -4.04
N GLY A 141 10.81 -21.69 -3.13
CA GLY A 141 11.12 -21.93 -1.71
C GLY A 141 11.50 -20.66 -0.96
N HIS A 142 11.31 -19.50 -1.57
CA HIS A 142 11.51 -18.20 -0.94
C HIS A 142 10.26 -17.92 -0.10
N CYS A 143 10.31 -18.24 1.20
CA CYS A 143 9.14 -18.13 2.07
C CYS A 143 8.84 -16.66 2.45
N LYS A 144 8.41 -15.85 1.47
CA LYS A 144 7.88 -14.49 1.64
C LYS A 144 6.38 -14.46 1.32
N LEU A 145 5.63 -15.30 2.01
CA LEU A 145 4.17 -15.28 1.92
C LEU A 145 3.62 -13.90 2.34
N SER A 146 2.82 -13.27 1.48
CA SER A 146 2.12 -12.02 1.82
C SER A 146 0.66 -12.28 2.22
N GLY A 147 -0.03 -11.24 2.66
CA GLY A 147 -1.44 -11.30 3.10
C GLY A 147 -2.39 -11.89 2.06
N THR A 148 -2.11 -11.73 0.76
CA THR A 148 -2.93 -12.26 -0.33
C THR A 148 -3.09 -13.78 -0.26
N TYR A 149 -2.07 -14.52 0.18
CA TYR A 149 -2.13 -15.98 0.28
C TYR A 149 -3.14 -16.45 1.34
N TYR A 150 -3.25 -15.76 2.48
CA TYR A 150 -4.19 -16.12 3.54
C TYR A 150 -5.65 -15.92 3.14
N PHE A 151 -5.93 -15.01 2.21
CA PHE A 151 -7.27 -14.82 1.66
C PHE A 151 -7.74 -16.04 0.84
N TRP A 152 -6.82 -16.75 0.19
CA TRP A 152 -7.12 -17.90 -0.67
C TRP A 152 -7.23 -19.24 0.06
N GLU A 153 -6.61 -19.43 1.23
CA GLU A 153 -6.79 -20.67 2.01
C GLU A 153 -8.13 -20.73 2.77
N VAL A 154 -8.88 -19.63 2.82
CA VAL A 154 -10.14 -19.52 3.60
C VAL A 154 -11.39 -19.42 2.69
N MET A 155 -11.22 -19.56 1.36
CA MET A 155 -12.34 -19.71 0.40
C MET A 155 -12.38 -21.12 -0.16
#